data_AF-A0A7J4G013-F1
#
_entry.id   AF-A0A7J4G013-F1
#
_cell.length_a   1.000
_cell.length_b   1.000
_cell.length_c   1.000
_cell.angle_alpha   90.00
_cell.angle_beta   90.00
_cell.angle_gamma   90.00
#
_symmetry.space_group_name_H-M   'P 1'
#
loop_
_entity.id
_entity.type
_entity.pdbx_description
1 polymer ?
#
loop_
_entity_poly.entity_id
_entity_poly.type
_entity_poly.pdbx_seq_one_letter_code
_entity_poly.pdbx_strand_id
1 'polypeptide(L)'
;MDDGIESSEREKSISKTFIIGLILIFVVIGITLFLNLNTQGYKYKIEVAGVPVYSKIPLDDFAEINVFFLKKNPDMAATICNLELSAVSDVKEFGYRVLIESGNKGIYIGNSETYIRGDNYDEILMACHSFICLNKGINCSEDMYKIVGAIIKKRVANVIIGENISGAGLRGYAEIMGALGYLQAAQLRDLNRDSIIDKNETRKTLILILPYIQNGTKCDLKPITTRLQKYNQTNTSVDCYIVTPSIRLVKSDKRAIRFENGDLILEGSDEDLNTESIIVRDIIAPEFYISTLRIS
;
A
#
# COMPACT_ATOMS: atom_id res chain seq x y z
N MET A 1 33.59 65.26 -11.26
CA MET A 1 32.69 64.29 -11.92
C MET A 1 32.94 62.95 -11.25
N ASP A 2 31.88 62.19 -10.99
CA ASP A 2 31.83 60.84 -10.37
C ASP A 2 31.69 60.67 -8.84
N ASP A 3 30.80 61.44 -8.19
CA ASP A 3 30.24 61.06 -6.87
C ASP A 3 28.71 60.87 -6.89
N GLY A 4 28.07 60.98 -8.08
CA GLY A 4 26.61 61.01 -8.22
C GLY A 4 25.93 59.70 -8.60
N ILE A 5 26.69 58.63 -8.89
CA ILE A 5 26.15 57.37 -9.43
C ILE A 5 26.08 56.27 -8.37
N GLU A 6 26.95 56.28 -7.36
CA GLU A 6 27.07 55.18 -6.39
C GLU A 6 25.99 55.19 -5.27
N SER A 7 25.39 56.36 -4.98
CA SER A 7 24.32 56.46 -3.97
C SER A 7 22.95 55.97 -4.46
N SER A 8 22.69 56.09 -5.77
CA SER A 8 21.43 55.69 -6.42
C SER A 8 21.24 54.17 -6.52
N GLU A 9 22.33 53.40 -6.66
CA GLU A 9 22.27 51.94 -6.75
C GLU A 9 22.07 51.26 -5.39
N ARG A 10 22.67 51.78 -4.31
CA ARG A 10 22.46 51.25 -2.94
C ARG A 10 21.03 51.44 -2.46
N GLU A 11 20.41 52.58 -2.76
CA GLU A 11 19.03 52.86 -2.34
C GLU A 11 18.01 51.96 -3.08
N LYS A 12 18.27 51.67 -4.37
CA LYS A 12 17.49 50.69 -5.16
C LYS A 12 17.74 49.23 -4.73
N SER A 13 18.95 48.89 -4.30
CA SER A 13 19.31 47.56 -3.80
C SER A 13 18.60 47.24 -2.48
N ILE A 14 18.63 48.16 -1.51
CA ILE A 14 17.98 47.98 -0.20
C ILE A 14 16.45 47.89 -0.36
N SER A 15 15.87 48.69 -1.27
CA SER A 15 14.45 48.63 -1.62
C SER A 15 14.03 47.25 -2.17
N LYS A 16 14.80 46.65 -3.09
CA LYS A 16 14.49 45.34 -3.66
C LYS A 16 14.63 44.21 -2.65
N THR A 17 15.66 44.21 -1.80
CA THR A 17 15.87 43.16 -0.79
C THR A 17 14.78 43.20 0.29
N PHE A 18 14.31 44.40 0.65
CA PHE A 18 13.20 44.57 1.59
C PHE A 18 11.85 44.09 1.01
N ILE A 19 11.58 44.36 -0.27
CA ILE A 19 10.38 43.89 -0.97
C ILE A 19 10.38 42.36 -1.10
N ILE A 20 11.53 41.75 -1.44
CA ILE A 20 11.66 40.29 -1.54
C ILE A 20 11.46 39.64 -0.16
N GLY A 21 12.01 40.24 0.91
CA GLY A 21 11.78 39.78 2.28
C GLY A 21 10.31 39.83 2.71
N LEU A 22 9.60 40.91 2.36
CA LEU A 22 8.16 41.04 2.61
C LEU A 22 7.33 40.02 1.86
N ILE A 23 7.63 39.78 0.57
CA ILE A 23 6.93 38.77 -0.23
C ILE A 23 7.15 37.37 0.38
N LEU A 24 8.38 37.04 0.78
CA LEU A 24 8.67 35.77 1.45
C LEU A 24 7.91 35.61 2.76
N ILE A 25 7.80 36.66 3.58
CA ILE A 25 7.03 36.63 4.82
C ILE A 25 5.53 36.42 4.52
N PHE A 26 4.96 37.12 3.53
CA PHE A 26 3.56 36.93 3.15
C PHE A 26 3.29 35.54 2.55
N VAL A 27 4.24 34.97 1.81
CA VAL A 27 4.16 33.60 1.30
C VAL A 27 4.23 32.59 2.44
N VAL A 28 5.14 32.77 3.40
CA VAL A 28 5.25 31.89 4.58
C VAL A 28 4.00 31.99 5.46
N ILE A 29 3.51 33.20 5.75
CA ILE A 29 2.28 33.43 6.51
C ILE A 29 1.07 32.85 5.75
N GLY A 30 1.02 33.02 4.42
CA GLY A 30 -0.03 32.46 3.56
C GLY A 30 -0.04 30.94 3.57
N ILE A 31 1.12 30.29 3.46
CA ILE A 31 1.28 28.83 3.58
C ILE A 31 0.86 28.38 4.99
N THR A 32 1.30 29.09 6.03
CA THR A 32 0.99 28.74 7.42
C THR A 32 -0.51 28.88 7.70
N LEU A 33 -1.16 29.95 7.23
CA LEU A 33 -2.61 30.15 7.35
C LEU A 33 -3.40 29.14 6.51
N PHE A 34 -2.95 28.81 5.30
CA PHE A 34 -3.59 27.79 4.46
C PHE A 34 -3.53 26.41 5.11
N LEU A 35 -2.37 26.04 5.68
CA LEU A 35 -2.22 24.82 6.47
C LEU A 35 -3.12 24.83 7.70
N ASN A 36 -3.21 25.97 8.40
CA ASN A 36 -3.99 26.09 9.63
C ASN A 36 -5.51 26.10 9.39
N LEU A 37 -5.98 26.73 8.31
CA LEU A 37 -7.39 26.76 7.88
C LEU A 37 -7.91 25.38 7.47
N ASN A 38 -7.07 24.57 6.80
CA ASN A 38 -7.45 23.20 6.42
C ASN A 38 -7.47 22.22 7.61
N THR A 39 -6.84 22.58 8.74
CA THR A 39 -6.85 21.75 9.96
C THR A 39 -7.88 22.18 11.01
N GLN A 40 -8.59 23.29 10.82
CA GLN A 40 -9.60 23.72 11.80
C GLN A 40 -10.76 22.71 11.87
N GLY A 41 -10.91 22.11 13.05
CA GLY A 41 -12.00 21.18 13.37
C GLY A 41 -11.59 19.71 13.54
N TYR A 42 -10.38 19.32 13.12
CA TYR A 42 -9.83 17.99 13.41
C TYR A 42 -9.19 17.98 14.81
N LYS A 43 -9.66 17.09 15.68
CA LYS A 43 -9.21 17.00 17.07
C LYS A 43 -8.11 15.96 17.27
N TYR A 44 -8.11 14.93 16.43
CA TYR A 44 -7.19 13.81 16.51
C TYR A 44 -6.31 13.77 15.27
N LYS A 45 -5.01 13.60 15.48
CA LYS A 45 -4.03 13.47 14.42
C LYS A 45 -3.10 12.31 14.73
N ILE A 46 -2.99 11.37 13.81
CA ILE A 46 -2.06 10.25 13.88
C ILE A 46 -1.43 10.03 12.50
N GLU A 47 -0.48 9.11 12.45
CA GLU A 47 0.09 8.60 11.21
C GLU A 47 -0.11 7.08 11.17
N VAL A 48 -0.57 6.57 10.02
CA VAL A 48 -0.79 5.14 9.80
C VAL A 48 -0.05 4.76 8.53
N ALA A 49 0.90 3.83 8.62
CA ALA A 49 1.75 3.41 7.51
C ALA A 49 2.34 4.60 6.68
N GLY A 50 2.72 5.69 7.35
CA GLY A 50 3.34 6.87 6.70
C GLY A 50 2.35 7.79 5.99
N VAL A 51 1.05 7.61 6.25
CA VAL A 51 -0.02 8.47 5.77
C VAL A 51 -0.61 9.25 6.95
N PRO A 52 -0.67 10.58 6.87
CA PRO A 52 -1.26 11.39 7.92
C PRO A 52 -2.79 11.21 7.96
N VAL A 53 -3.32 11.02 9.15
CA VAL A 53 -4.75 10.90 9.43
C VAL A 53 -5.19 12.06 10.30
N TYR A 54 -6.27 12.72 9.90
CA TYR A 54 -6.92 13.79 10.63
C TYR A 54 -8.35 13.39 10.93
N SER A 55 -8.77 13.39 12.18
CA SER A 55 -10.12 12.98 12.59
C SER A 55 -10.84 13.99 13.46
N LYS A 56 -12.14 14.18 13.18
CA LYS A 56 -13.07 14.97 14.00
C LYS A 56 -13.68 14.15 15.14
N ILE A 57 -13.75 12.82 14.97
CA ILE A 57 -14.26 11.84 15.94
C ILE A 57 -13.12 11.03 16.56
N PRO A 58 -13.27 10.46 17.77
CA PRO A 58 -12.30 9.52 18.33
C PRO A 58 -12.00 8.38 17.35
N LEU A 59 -10.75 7.94 17.30
CA LEU A 59 -10.33 6.90 16.36
C LEU A 59 -10.90 5.52 16.73
N ASP A 60 -11.12 5.28 18.01
CA ASP A 60 -11.78 4.05 18.50
C ASP A 60 -13.22 3.97 17.98
N ASP A 61 -13.98 5.08 18.06
CA ASP A 61 -15.33 5.17 17.49
C ASP A 61 -15.32 4.95 15.97
N PHE A 62 -14.29 5.43 15.27
CA PHE A 62 -14.15 5.21 13.82
C PHE A 62 -13.87 3.74 13.46
N ALA A 63 -13.12 3.01 14.30
CA ALA A 63 -12.85 1.59 14.09
C ALA A 63 -14.11 0.72 14.20
N GLU A 64 -15.16 1.19 14.90
CA GLU A 64 -16.46 0.51 14.99
C GLU A 64 -17.31 0.66 13.71
N ILE A 65 -16.96 1.60 12.82
CA ILE A 65 -17.71 1.83 11.58
C ILE A 65 -17.32 0.75 10.56
N ASN A 66 -18.22 -0.20 10.28
CA ASN A 66 -17.99 -1.24 9.25
C ASN A 66 -18.87 -1.09 7.99
N VAL A 67 -19.89 -0.24 8.03
CA VAL A 67 -20.86 -0.08 6.92
C VAL A 67 -20.54 1.18 6.14
N PHE A 68 -20.11 1.02 4.90
CA PHE A 68 -19.69 2.13 4.04
C PHE A 68 -20.61 2.35 2.85
N PHE A 69 -20.73 3.62 2.46
CA PHE A 69 -21.20 4.00 1.14
C PHE A 69 -19.99 4.36 0.28
N LEU A 70 -19.80 3.63 -0.82
CA LEU A 70 -18.69 3.82 -1.76
C LEU A 70 -19.21 4.48 -3.04
N LYS A 71 -18.79 5.73 -3.29
CA LYS A 71 -19.20 6.45 -4.50
C LYS A 71 -18.42 5.92 -5.71
N LYS A 72 -19.14 5.62 -6.81
CA LYS A 72 -18.51 5.29 -8.09
C LYS A 72 -17.58 6.42 -8.53
N ASN A 73 -16.34 6.07 -8.87
CA ASN A 73 -15.29 7.00 -9.28
C ASN A 73 -14.65 6.49 -10.59
N PRO A 74 -14.48 7.32 -11.63
CA PRO A 74 -13.81 6.91 -12.87
C PRO A 74 -12.29 6.78 -12.74
N ASP A 75 -11.68 7.32 -11.67
CA ASP A 75 -10.27 7.14 -11.40
C ASP A 75 -9.93 5.68 -11.08
N MET A 76 -8.81 5.19 -11.61
CA MET A 76 -8.43 3.77 -11.49
C MET A 76 -8.03 3.41 -10.06
N ALA A 77 -7.23 4.25 -9.38
CA ALA A 77 -6.83 4.01 -8.00
C ALA A 77 -8.04 4.06 -7.06
N ALA A 78 -8.96 5.00 -7.28
CA ALA A 78 -10.21 5.08 -6.54
C ALA A 78 -11.11 3.86 -6.78
N THR A 79 -11.16 3.35 -8.01
CA THR A 79 -11.90 2.12 -8.32
C THR A 79 -11.32 0.93 -7.59
N ILE A 80 -9.99 0.77 -7.62
CA ILE A 80 -9.29 -0.30 -6.91
C ILE A 80 -9.58 -0.19 -5.43
N CYS A 81 -9.32 0.96 -4.81
CA CYS A 81 -9.59 1.20 -3.39
C CYS A 81 -11.04 0.87 -2.98
N ASN A 82 -12.03 1.25 -3.80
CA ASN A 82 -13.43 0.87 -3.55
C ASN A 82 -13.64 -0.65 -3.56
N LEU A 83 -12.98 -1.38 -4.48
CA LEU A 83 -13.04 -2.84 -4.52
C LEU A 83 -12.41 -3.45 -3.26
N GLU A 84 -11.25 -2.96 -2.81
CA GLU A 84 -10.61 -3.43 -1.58
C GLU A 84 -11.50 -3.21 -0.36
N LEU A 85 -12.06 -2.00 -0.24
CA LEU A 85 -12.98 -1.65 0.84
C LEU A 85 -14.21 -2.55 0.87
N SER A 86 -14.77 -2.88 -0.31
CA SER A 86 -15.90 -3.79 -0.44
C SER A 86 -15.57 -5.24 -0.09
N ALA A 87 -14.29 -5.64 -0.20
CA ALA A 87 -13.84 -6.98 0.15
C ALA A 87 -13.65 -7.17 1.67
N VAL A 88 -13.50 -6.07 2.42
CA VAL A 88 -13.21 -6.10 3.86
C VAL A 88 -14.29 -5.43 4.73
N SER A 89 -15.34 -4.88 4.12
CA SER A 89 -16.38 -4.11 4.83
C SER A 89 -17.75 -4.27 4.16
N ASP A 90 -18.81 -3.96 4.90
CA ASP A 90 -20.18 -4.01 4.39
C ASP A 90 -20.50 -2.76 3.56
N VAL A 91 -21.01 -2.93 2.33
CA VAL A 91 -21.35 -1.80 1.45
C VAL A 91 -22.86 -1.62 1.38
N LYS A 92 -23.36 -0.44 1.79
CA LYS A 92 -24.80 -0.09 1.77
C LYS A 92 -25.02 1.36 1.33
N GLU A 93 -26.18 1.63 0.73
CA GLU A 93 -26.56 2.96 0.23
C GLU A 93 -26.57 4.03 1.33
N PHE A 94 -27.01 3.67 2.54
CA PHE A 94 -27.07 4.56 3.72
C PHE A 94 -25.89 4.38 4.69
N GLY A 95 -24.75 3.89 4.20
CA GLY A 95 -23.54 3.73 5.01
C GLY A 95 -22.77 5.03 5.25
N TYR A 96 -21.76 4.97 6.10
CA TYR A 96 -20.81 6.07 6.30
C TYR A 96 -20.05 6.34 4.99
N ARG A 97 -20.00 7.59 4.55
CA ARG A 97 -19.57 7.90 3.18
C ARG A 97 -18.05 7.90 3.09
N VAL A 98 -17.50 7.12 2.17
CA VAL A 98 -16.07 7.18 1.83
C VAL A 98 -15.92 7.81 0.45
N LEU A 99 -15.19 8.92 0.40
CA LEU A 99 -14.96 9.73 -0.79
C LEU A 99 -13.47 9.68 -1.14
N ILE A 100 -13.16 9.30 -2.38
CA ILE A 100 -11.78 9.24 -2.88
C ILE A 100 -11.62 10.33 -3.92
N GLU A 101 -10.65 11.23 -3.72
CA GLU A 101 -10.46 12.40 -4.58
C GLU A 101 -9.00 12.87 -4.59
N SER A 102 -8.64 13.70 -5.58
CA SER A 102 -7.31 14.27 -5.68
C SER A 102 -7.05 15.33 -4.59
N GLY A 103 -5.81 15.42 -4.15
CA GLY A 103 -5.33 16.42 -3.19
C GLY A 103 -4.22 15.85 -2.30
N ASN A 104 -3.75 16.68 -1.36
CA ASN A 104 -2.68 16.29 -0.43
C ASN A 104 -2.92 14.91 0.19
N LYS A 105 -1.95 14.01 0.04
CA LYS A 105 -2.01 12.64 0.56
C LYS A 105 -2.42 12.62 2.03
N GLY A 106 -3.51 11.93 2.34
CA GLY A 106 -4.00 11.83 3.71
C GLY A 106 -5.40 11.25 3.82
N ILE A 107 -5.79 10.99 5.06
CA ILE A 107 -7.12 10.52 5.43
C ILE A 107 -7.77 11.56 6.33
N TYR A 108 -8.98 11.99 5.97
CA TYR A 108 -9.69 13.08 6.63
C TYR A 108 -11.06 12.60 7.09
N ILE A 109 -11.16 12.19 8.36
CA ILE A 109 -12.34 11.59 8.97
C ILE A 109 -13.24 12.68 9.55
N GLY A 110 -14.42 12.83 8.96
CA GLY A 110 -15.49 13.71 9.43
C GLY A 110 -16.52 12.98 10.30
N ASN A 111 -17.61 13.67 10.64
CA ASN A 111 -18.67 13.08 11.46
C ASN A 111 -19.54 12.07 10.69
N SER A 112 -19.67 12.22 9.38
CA SER A 112 -20.55 11.39 8.52
C SER A 112 -19.89 10.91 7.23
N GLU A 113 -18.65 11.35 6.99
CA GLU A 113 -17.91 11.02 5.78
C GLU A 113 -16.40 11.10 6.03
N THR A 114 -15.64 10.28 5.31
CA THR A 114 -14.17 10.33 5.25
C THR A 114 -13.73 10.61 3.82
N TYR A 115 -12.71 11.44 3.70
CA TYR A 115 -11.97 11.64 2.46
C TYR A 115 -10.65 10.89 2.49
N ILE A 116 -10.41 10.07 1.46
CA ILE A 116 -9.11 9.45 1.16
C ILE A 116 -8.53 10.24 -0.01
N ARG A 117 -7.36 10.86 0.18
CA ARG A 117 -6.76 11.76 -0.82
C ARG A 117 -5.35 11.36 -1.19
N GLY A 118 -4.98 11.69 -2.43
CA GLY A 118 -3.63 11.60 -3.00
C GLY A 118 -3.57 12.28 -4.36
N ASP A 119 -2.41 12.78 -4.77
CA ASP A 119 -2.26 13.51 -6.02
C ASP A 119 -1.96 12.60 -7.22
N ASN A 120 -1.62 11.34 -6.96
CA ASN A 120 -1.33 10.33 -7.98
C ASN A 120 -1.82 8.94 -7.55
N TYR A 121 -1.72 8.00 -8.48
CA TYR A 121 -2.17 6.61 -8.33
C TYR A 121 -1.61 5.96 -7.05
N ASP A 122 -0.29 6.03 -6.84
CA ASP A 122 0.37 5.40 -5.70
C ASP A 122 -0.06 6.03 -4.38
N GLU A 123 -0.17 7.37 -4.33
CA GLU A 123 -0.58 8.08 -3.12
C GLU A 123 -2.01 7.75 -2.69
N ILE A 124 -2.93 7.61 -3.66
CA ILE A 124 -4.32 7.22 -3.38
C ILE A 124 -4.37 5.79 -2.81
N LEU A 125 -3.66 4.84 -3.42
CA LEU A 125 -3.60 3.47 -2.91
C LEU A 125 -2.92 3.39 -1.55
N MET A 126 -1.86 4.17 -1.33
CA MET A 126 -1.22 4.27 -0.02
C MET A 126 -2.17 4.77 1.06
N ALA A 127 -2.93 5.84 0.75
CA ALA A 127 -3.95 6.35 1.65
C ALA A 127 -5.08 5.35 1.86
N CYS A 128 -5.45 4.57 0.84
CA CYS A 128 -6.47 3.52 0.95
C CYS A 128 -6.04 2.39 1.89
N HIS A 129 -4.85 1.83 1.70
CA HIS A 129 -4.36 0.75 2.58
C HIS A 129 -4.23 1.25 4.02
N SER A 130 -3.74 2.47 4.21
CA SER A 130 -3.65 3.09 5.54
C SER A 130 -5.03 3.30 6.18
N PHE A 131 -6.04 3.64 5.39
CA PHE A 131 -7.42 3.74 5.84
C PHE A 131 -7.96 2.38 6.31
N ILE A 132 -7.71 1.31 5.54
CA ILE A 132 -8.13 -0.05 5.92
C ILE A 132 -7.41 -0.47 7.20
N CYS A 133 -6.10 -0.24 7.30
CA CYS A 133 -5.32 -0.54 8.49
C CYS A 133 -5.89 0.15 9.72
N LEU A 134 -6.21 1.45 9.60
CA LEU A 134 -6.84 2.21 10.67
C LEU A 134 -8.22 1.64 11.04
N ASN A 135 -9.11 1.48 10.06
CA ASN A 135 -10.48 1.05 10.30
C ASN A 135 -10.55 -0.36 10.91
N LYS A 136 -9.63 -1.25 10.54
CA LYS A 136 -9.57 -2.62 11.05
C LYS A 136 -8.69 -2.78 12.28
N GLY A 137 -8.07 -1.71 12.78
CA GLY A 137 -7.14 -1.79 13.90
C GLY A 137 -5.91 -2.67 13.60
N ILE A 138 -5.47 -2.71 12.35
CA ILE A 138 -4.25 -3.42 11.93
C ILE A 138 -3.07 -2.48 12.11
N ASN A 139 -2.06 -2.91 12.87
CA ASN A 139 -0.82 -2.16 12.96
C ASN A 139 0.03 -2.36 11.68
N CYS A 140 -0.02 -1.41 10.76
CA CYS A 140 0.67 -1.47 9.47
C CYS A 140 1.96 -0.64 9.48
N SER A 141 3.06 -1.28 9.09
CA SER A 141 4.34 -0.63 8.89
C SER A 141 4.36 0.21 7.60
N GLU A 142 5.04 1.35 7.64
CA GLU A 142 5.36 2.19 6.47
C GLU A 142 6.06 1.44 5.34
N ASP A 143 6.81 0.40 5.70
CA ASP A 143 7.73 -0.29 4.81
C ASP A 143 7.08 -1.47 4.08
N MET A 144 5.78 -1.72 4.25
CA MET A 144 5.09 -2.85 3.64
C MET A 144 5.20 -2.90 2.11
N TYR A 145 5.34 -1.74 1.44
CA TYR A 145 5.53 -1.64 -0.01
C TYR A 145 6.90 -2.11 -0.51
N LYS A 146 7.90 -2.22 0.39
CA LYS A 146 9.27 -2.63 0.00
C LYS A 146 9.33 -4.09 -0.48
N ILE A 147 8.34 -4.92 -0.12
CA ILE A 147 8.32 -6.34 -0.49
C ILE A 147 8.34 -6.55 -2.01
N VAL A 148 7.63 -5.71 -2.77
CA VAL A 148 7.52 -5.85 -4.23
C VAL A 148 8.88 -5.63 -4.88
N GLY A 149 9.58 -4.58 -4.45
CA GLY A 149 10.95 -4.30 -4.90
C GLY A 149 11.92 -5.43 -4.53
N ALA A 150 11.77 -6.03 -3.34
CA ALA A 150 12.60 -7.15 -2.91
C ALA A 150 12.38 -8.40 -3.78
N ILE A 151 11.11 -8.75 -4.05
CA ILE A 151 10.72 -9.89 -4.90
C ILE A 151 11.24 -9.70 -6.32
N ILE A 152 10.99 -8.53 -6.94
CA ILE A 152 11.43 -8.25 -8.31
C ILE A 152 12.96 -8.31 -8.41
N LYS A 153 13.67 -7.69 -7.46
CA LYS A 153 15.14 -7.67 -7.45
C LYS A 153 15.74 -9.07 -7.31
N LYS A 154 15.18 -9.90 -6.44
CA LYS A 154 15.65 -11.28 -6.21
C LYS A 154 15.12 -12.28 -7.25
N ARG A 155 14.06 -11.91 -7.98
CA ARG A 155 13.29 -12.78 -8.89
C ARG A 155 12.78 -14.05 -8.20
N VAL A 156 12.50 -13.95 -6.91
CA VAL A 156 11.95 -15.03 -6.09
C VAL A 156 10.92 -14.43 -5.14
N ALA A 157 9.74 -15.02 -5.12
CA ALA A 157 8.67 -14.73 -4.17
C ALA A 157 8.49 -15.96 -3.27
N ASN A 158 9.05 -15.92 -2.07
CA ASN A 158 8.80 -16.95 -1.07
C ASN A 158 7.52 -16.61 -0.31
N VAL A 159 6.62 -17.57 -0.16
CA VAL A 159 5.41 -17.42 0.67
C VAL A 159 5.42 -18.51 1.73
N ILE A 160 5.35 -18.13 3.00
CA ILE A 160 5.41 -19.06 4.13
C ILE A 160 4.06 -19.02 4.85
N ILE A 161 3.38 -20.16 4.89
CA ILE A 161 2.20 -20.34 5.73
C ILE A 161 2.67 -20.88 7.08
N GLY A 162 2.41 -20.11 8.14
CA GLY A 162 2.65 -20.51 9.52
C GLY A 162 1.80 -21.70 9.95
N GLU A 163 2.13 -22.26 11.11
CA GLU A 163 1.40 -23.39 11.69
C GLU A 163 -0.04 -23.01 12.06
N ASN A 164 -0.95 -23.98 11.99
CA ASN A 164 -2.34 -23.87 12.48
C ASN A 164 -3.20 -22.80 11.80
N ILE A 165 -2.79 -22.34 10.61
CA ILE A 165 -3.62 -21.49 9.75
C ILE A 165 -4.66 -22.33 9.04
N SER A 166 -5.92 -21.90 9.09
CA SER A 166 -7.04 -22.64 8.52
C SER A 166 -8.10 -21.71 7.93
N GLY A 167 -9.14 -22.27 7.31
CA GLY A 167 -10.33 -21.53 6.90
C GLY A 167 -10.04 -20.25 6.13
N ALA A 168 -10.37 -19.10 6.75
CA ALA A 168 -10.17 -17.77 6.19
C ALA A 168 -8.70 -17.43 5.93
N GLY A 169 -7.77 -17.85 6.80
CA GLY A 169 -6.35 -17.57 6.61
C GLY A 169 -5.77 -18.28 5.38
N LEU A 170 -6.30 -19.46 5.03
CA LEU A 170 -5.95 -20.15 3.79
C LEU A 170 -6.53 -19.45 2.55
N ARG A 171 -7.68 -18.78 2.66
CA ARG A 171 -8.20 -17.90 1.59
C ARG A 171 -7.28 -16.71 1.39
N GLY A 172 -6.85 -16.07 2.48
CA GLY A 172 -5.86 -14.99 2.43
C GLY A 172 -4.55 -15.42 1.73
N TYR A 173 -4.03 -16.60 2.07
CA TYR A 173 -2.89 -17.17 1.34
C TYR A 173 -3.15 -17.29 -0.17
N ALA A 174 -4.35 -17.73 -0.58
CA ALA A 174 -4.71 -17.83 -1.99
C ALA A 174 -4.76 -16.46 -2.70
N GLU A 175 -5.22 -15.40 -2.03
CA GLU A 175 -5.19 -14.02 -2.55
C GLU A 175 -3.75 -13.59 -2.87
N ILE A 176 -2.81 -13.84 -1.96
CA ILE A 176 -1.39 -13.52 -2.15
C ILE A 176 -0.80 -14.32 -3.31
N MET A 177 -1.09 -15.62 -3.38
CA MET A 177 -0.62 -16.47 -4.47
C MET A 177 -1.17 -16.03 -5.83
N GLY A 178 -2.43 -15.60 -5.88
CA GLY A 178 -3.06 -15.03 -7.08
C GLY A 178 -2.35 -13.76 -7.56
N ALA A 179 -2.13 -12.80 -6.65
CA ALA A 179 -1.37 -11.58 -6.95
C ALA A 179 0.05 -11.86 -7.42
N LEU A 180 0.76 -12.80 -6.79
CA LEU A 180 2.11 -13.18 -7.21
C LEU A 180 2.10 -13.83 -8.60
N GLY A 181 1.09 -14.64 -8.93
CA GLY A 181 0.90 -15.18 -10.27
C GLY A 181 0.69 -14.09 -11.32
N TYR A 182 -0.10 -13.05 -10.99
CA TYR A 182 -0.26 -11.88 -11.83
C TYR A 182 1.05 -11.11 -12.00
N LEU A 183 1.76 -10.83 -10.90
CA LEU A 183 3.07 -10.17 -10.93
C LEU A 183 4.08 -10.97 -11.77
N GLN A 184 4.12 -12.29 -11.63
CA GLN A 184 4.97 -13.18 -12.42
C GLN A 184 4.71 -13.01 -13.92
N ALA A 185 3.44 -12.95 -14.34
CA ALA A 185 3.07 -12.73 -15.74
C ALA A 185 3.40 -11.30 -16.21
N ALA A 186 3.12 -10.29 -15.40
CA ALA A 186 3.36 -8.88 -15.72
C ALA A 186 4.86 -8.54 -15.84
N GLN A 187 5.74 -9.29 -15.17
CA GLN A 187 7.19 -9.09 -15.25
C GLN A 187 7.88 -9.84 -16.39
N LEU A 188 7.16 -10.69 -17.14
CA LEU A 188 7.71 -11.24 -18.38
C LEU A 188 7.88 -10.12 -19.40
N ARG A 189 9.12 -9.95 -19.88
CA ARG A 189 9.46 -8.88 -20.81
C ARG A 189 10.18 -9.45 -22.01
N ASP A 190 9.74 -8.97 -23.16
CA ASP A 190 10.50 -9.01 -24.40
C ASP A 190 11.69 -8.05 -24.25
N LEU A 191 12.89 -8.62 -24.15
CA LEU A 191 14.14 -7.90 -23.91
C LEU A 191 14.74 -7.37 -25.21
N ASN A 192 14.42 -7.99 -26.36
CA ASN A 192 14.99 -7.64 -27.67
C ASN A 192 14.03 -6.80 -28.54
N ARG A 193 12.78 -6.62 -28.10
CA ARG A 193 11.67 -5.88 -28.73
C ARG A 193 11.16 -6.50 -30.04
N ASP A 194 11.21 -7.82 -30.18
CA ASP A 194 10.72 -8.55 -31.36
C ASP A 194 9.23 -8.97 -31.27
N SER A 195 8.54 -8.58 -30.19
CA SER A 195 7.16 -8.93 -29.82
C SER A 195 6.94 -10.41 -29.46
N ILE A 196 8.00 -11.19 -29.24
CA ILE A 196 7.96 -12.62 -28.91
C ILE A 196 8.82 -12.89 -27.68
N ILE A 197 8.19 -13.30 -26.58
CA ILE A 197 8.94 -13.68 -25.38
C ILE A 197 9.53 -15.08 -25.56
N ASP A 198 10.85 -15.17 -25.70
CA ASP A 198 11.54 -16.44 -25.88
C ASP A 198 11.85 -17.16 -24.53
N LYS A 199 12.39 -18.38 -24.61
CA LYS A 199 12.74 -19.18 -23.42
C LYS A 199 13.87 -18.57 -22.60
N ASN A 200 14.81 -17.86 -23.23
CA ASN A 200 15.93 -17.21 -22.56
C ASN A 200 15.47 -15.95 -21.82
N GLU A 201 14.61 -15.15 -22.44
CA GLU A 201 13.97 -13.98 -21.84
C GLU A 201 13.08 -14.39 -20.68
N THR A 202 12.29 -15.45 -20.84
CA THR A 202 11.54 -16.06 -19.74
C THR A 202 12.47 -16.43 -18.60
N ARG A 203 13.57 -17.15 -18.84
CA ARG A 203 14.54 -17.50 -17.77
C ARG A 203 15.18 -16.28 -17.10
N LYS A 204 15.33 -15.16 -17.82
CA LYS A 204 15.93 -13.93 -17.29
C LYS A 204 14.95 -13.07 -16.50
N THR A 205 13.66 -13.15 -16.79
CA THR A 205 12.66 -12.22 -16.24
C THR A 205 11.67 -12.90 -15.29
N LEU A 206 11.50 -14.22 -15.38
CA LEU A 206 10.56 -14.98 -14.56
C LEU A 206 10.90 -14.85 -13.08
N ILE A 207 9.91 -14.40 -12.31
CA ILE A 207 9.91 -14.48 -10.85
C ILE A 207 9.51 -15.90 -10.46
N LEU A 208 10.31 -16.60 -9.67
CA LEU A 208 9.94 -17.92 -9.15
C LEU A 208 9.09 -17.77 -7.89
N ILE A 209 7.91 -18.41 -7.88
CA ILE A 209 7.04 -18.43 -6.70
C ILE A 209 7.30 -19.74 -5.95
N LEU A 210 7.68 -19.64 -4.68
CA LEU A 210 8.05 -20.80 -3.85
C LEU A 210 7.19 -20.81 -2.58
N PRO A 211 6.16 -21.68 -2.52
CA PRO A 211 5.30 -21.78 -1.35
C PRO A 211 5.88 -22.76 -0.32
N TYR A 212 5.85 -22.38 0.95
CA TYR A 212 6.33 -23.16 2.08
C TYR A 212 5.23 -23.31 3.13
N ILE A 213 5.21 -24.45 3.81
CA ILE A 213 4.47 -24.62 5.07
C ILE A 213 5.51 -24.73 6.18
N GLN A 214 5.34 -23.91 7.21
CA GLN A 214 6.18 -23.94 8.40
C GLN A 214 5.80 -25.12 9.31
N ASN A 215 6.81 -25.79 9.86
CA ASN A 215 6.72 -26.83 10.86
C ASN A 215 7.90 -26.65 11.85
N GLY A 216 7.61 -26.08 13.01
CA GLY A 216 8.57 -25.56 13.96
C GLY A 216 9.46 -24.47 13.35
N THR A 217 10.76 -24.72 13.33
CA THR A 217 11.77 -23.82 12.71
C THR A 217 12.04 -24.15 11.25
N LYS A 218 11.39 -25.19 10.71
CA LYS A 218 11.60 -25.66 9.34
C LYS A 218 10.46 -25.25 8.43
N CYS A 219 10.82 -25.00 7.18
CA CYS A 219 9.92 -24.61 6.11
C CYS A 219 9.97 -25.65 5.01
N ASP A 220 8.86 -26.36 4.83
CA ASP A 220 8.73 -27.43 3.85
C ASP A 220 8.17 -26.86 2.54
N LEU A 221 9.00 -26.91 1.49
CA LEU A 221 8.62 -26.47 0.16
C LEU A 221 7.50 -27.34 -0.39
N LYS A 222 6.44 -26.70 -0.90
CA LYS A 222 5.30 -27.36 -1.50
C LYS A 222 5.37 -27.30 -3.04
N PRO A 223 4.87 -28.35 -3.72
CA PRO A 223 4.82 -28.34 -5.16
C PRO A 223 3.89 -27.23 -5.64
N ILE A 224 4.24 -26.61 -6.77
CA ILE A 224 3.44 -25.57 -7.41
C ILE A 224 3.43 -25.77 -8.91
N THR A 225 2.25 -25.61 -9.51
CA THR A 225 2.07 -25.59 -10.97
C THR A 225 1.23 -24.38 -11.33
N THR A 226 1.84 -23.46 -12.09
CA THR A 226 1.20 -22.33 -12.74
C THR A 226 1.35 -22.47 -14.26
N ARG A 227 0.76 -21.53 -15.02
CA ARG A 227 0.95 -21.47 -16.48
C ARG A 227 2.42 -21.27 -16.89
N LEU A 228 3.22 -20.63 -16.04
CA LEU A 228 4.59 -20.21 -16.33
C LEU A 228 5.66 -21.01 -15.58
N GLN A 229 5.27 -21.69 -14.49
CA GLN A 229 6.20 -22.44 -13.64
C GLN A 229 5.61 -23.81 -13.31
N LYS A 230 6.44 -24.86 -13.43
CA LYS A 230 6.14 -26.18 -12.86
C LYS A 230 7.28 -26.57 -11.94
N TYR A 231 6.99 -26.71 -10.66
CA TYR A 231 7.96 -27.05 -9.64
C TYR A 231 7.41 -28.19 -8.77
N ASN A 232 7.97 -29.39 -8.97
CA ASN A 232 7.47 -30.63 -8.38
C ASN A 232 8.38 -31.19 -7.28
N GLN A 233 9.33 -30.40 -6.76
CA GLN A 233 10.16 -30.90 -5.66
C GLN A 233 9.33 -30.98 -4.39
N THR A 234 9.27 -32.19 -3.83
CA THR A 234 8.73 -32.49 -2.50
C THR A 234 9.91 -32.87 -1.60
N ASN A 235 9.75 -32.75 -0.28
CA ASN A 235 10.74 -33.10 0.76
C ASN A 235 11.96 -32.17 0.88
N THR A 236 11.94 -30.99 0.26
CA THR A 236 12.93 -29.95 0.55
C THR A 236 12.50 -29.19 1.78
N SER A 237 13.14 -29.49 2.92
CA SER A 237 12.93 -28.79 4.19
C SER A 237 14.15 -27.92 4.49
N VAL A 238 13.93 -26.62 4.67
CA VAL A 238 14.98 -25.64 4.96
C VAL A 238 14.69 -24.92 6.26
N ASP A 239 15.68 -24.25 6.82
CA ASP A 239 15.44 -23.36 7.94
C ASP A 239 14.59 -22.16 7.49
N CYS A 240 13.48 -21.86 8.18
CA CYS A 240 12.62 -20.73 7.81
C CYS A 240 13.35 -19.38 7.90
N TYR A 241 14.38 -19.25 8.74
CA TYR A 241 15.12 -18.00 8.89
C TYR A 241 15.93 -17.63 7.64
N ILE A 242 16.30 -18.60 6.80
CA ILE A 242 17.06 -18.33 5.56
C ILE A 242 16.16 -18.08 4.35
N VAL A 243 14.84 -18.28 4.47
CA VAL A 243 13.87 -18.05 3.40
C VAL A 243 13.50 -16.55 3.41
N THR A 244 14.33 -15.75 2.74
CA THR A 244 14.16 -14.28 2.64
C THR A 244 14.57 -13.77 1.23
N PRO A 245 13.89 -12.76 0.65
CA PRO A 245 12.67 -12.11 1.14
C PRO A 245 11.47 -13.06 1.10
N SER A 246 10.55 -12.93 2.05
CA SER A 246 9.36 -13.77 2.15
C SER A 246 8.12 -12.97 2.55
N ILE A 247 6.96 -13.48 2.18
CA ILE A 247 5.67 -13.07 2.73
C ILE A 247 5.23 -14.17 3.69
N ARG A 248 5.05 -13.85 4.96
CA ARG A 248 4.78 -14.80 6.03
C ARG A 248 3.40 -14.55 6.61
N LEU A 249 2.55 -15.57 6.65
CA LEU A 249 1.31 -15.52 7.39
C LEU A 249 1.53 -16.24 8.72
N VAL A 250 1.24 -15.57 9.83
CA VAL A 250 1.51 -16.07 11.18
C VAL A 250 0.25 -15.91 12.03
N LYS A 251 -0.25 -17.01 12.57
CA LYS A 251 -1.37 -16.96 13.50
C LYS A 251 -0.92 -16.31 14.81
N SER A 252 -1.62 -15.27 15.24
CA SER A 252 -1.23 -14.46 16.40
C SER A 252 -2.44 -13.77 17.02
N ASP A 253 -2.38 -13.49 18.33
CA ASP A 253 -3.34 -12.60 19.01
C ASP A 253 -3.09 -11.12 18.67
N LYS A 254 -1.93 -10.82 18.09
CA LYS A 254 -1.60 -9.50 17.57
C LYS A 254 -2.10 -9.39 16.13
N ARG A 255 -2.55 -8.18 15.78
CA ARG A 255 -2.97 -7.84 14.42
C ARG A 255 -2.03 -6.84 13.77
N ALA A 256 -1.23 -7.29 12.80
CA ALA A 256 -0.20 -6.43 12.20
C ALA A 256 0.23 -6.85 10.79
N ILE A 257 0.70 -5.87 10.02
CA ILE A 257 1.46 -6.07 8.78
C ILE A 257 2.80 -5.37 8.95
N ARG A 258 3.87 -6.14 9.13
CA ARG A 258 5.21 -5.62 9.46
C ARG A 258 6.23 -6.01 8.41
N PHE A 259 7.15 -5.10 8.08
CA PHE A 259 8.28 -5.39 7.22
C PHE A 259 9.56 -5.41 8.04
N GLU A 260 10.15 -6.59 8.23
CA GLU A 260 11.31 -6.79 9.10
C GLU A 260 12.32 -7.72 8.44
N ASN A 261 13.59 -7.34 8.43
CA ASN A 261 14.70 -8.15 7.89
C ASN A 261 14.50 -8.63 6.44
N GLY A 262 13.74 -7.88 5.63
CA GLY A 262 13.44 -8.23 4.23
C GLY A 262 12.19 -9.09 4.05
N ASP A 263 11.51 -9.46 5.14
CA ASP A 263 10.28 -10.23 5.13
C ASP A 263 9.08 -9.34 5.44
N LEU A 264 7.98 -9.59 4.75
CA LEU A 264 6.67 -9.04 5.07
C LEU A 264 5.89 -10.06 5.90
N ILE A 265 5.54 -9.70 7.14
CA ILE A 265 4.90 -10.58 8.11
C ILE A 265 3.49 -10.08 8.38
N LEU A 266 2.51 -10.93 8.13
CA LEU A 266 1.10 -10.74 8.42
C LEU A 266 0.77 -11.54 9.68
N GLU A 267 0.26 -10.88 10.70
CA GLU A 267 -0.08 -11.47 11.99
C GLU A 267 -1.56 -11.25 12.30
N GLY A 268 -2.27 -12.30 12.71
CA GLY A 268 -3.66 -12.20 13.14
C GLY A 268 -4.33 -13.55 13.35
N SER A 269 -5.64 -13.53 13.66
CA SER A 269 -6.49 -14.72 13.57
C SER A 269 -6.69 -15.15 12.11
N ASP A 270 -7.34 -16.29 11.85
CA ASP A 270 -7.60 -16.73 10.48
C ASP A 270 -8.44 -15.70 9.68
N GLU A 271 -9.40 -15.02 10.33
CA GLU A 271 -10.23 -13.99 9.68
C GLU A 271 -9.47 -12.68 9.47
N ASP A 272 -8.63 -12.31 10.45
CA ASP A 272 -7.76 -11.14 10.31
C ASP A 272 -6.80 -11.36 9.13
N LEU A 273 -6.11 -12.52 9.08
CA LEU A 273 -5.13 -12.86 8.05
C LEU A 273 -5.71 -12.78 6.64
N ASN A 274 -7.00 -13.05 6.47
CA ASN A 274 -7.69 -12.85 5.20
C ASN A 274 -7.75 -11.35 4.82
N THR A 275 -8.07 -10.48 5.77
CA THR A 275 -8.07 -9.02 5.59
C THR A 275 -6.67 -8.49 5.32
N GLU A 276 -5.66 -8.90 6.10
CA GLU A 276 -4.28 -8.46 5.86
C GLU A 276 -3.77 -8.93 4.49
N SER A 277 -4.16 -10.13 4.07
CA SER A 277 -3.79 -10.68 2.76
C SER A 277 -4.43 -9.92 1.60
N ILE A 278 -5.64 -9.39 1.77
CA ILE A 278 -6.29 -8.51 0.78
C ILE A 278 -5.45 -7.24 0.58
N ILE A 279 -5.03 -6.57 1.65
CA ILE A 279 -4.17 -5.38 1.57
C ILE A 279 -2.85 -5.73 0.87
N VAL A 280 -2.22 -6.84 1.27
CA VAL A 280 -0.92 -7.26 0.70
C VAL A 280 -1.03 -7.69 -0.75
N ARG A 281 -2.13 -8.33 -1.15
CA ARG A 281 -2.42 -8.65 -2.55
C ARG A 281 -2.42 -7.38 -3.40
N ASP A 282 -3.08 -6.32 -2.94
CA ASP A 282 -3.18 -5.08 -3.71
C ASP A 282 -1.89 -4.27 -3.69
N ILE A 283 -1.07 -4.39 -2.65
CA ILE A 283 0.32 -3.91 -2.68
C ILE A 283 1.12 -4.61 -3.78
N ILE A 284 0.95 -5.93 -3.95
CA ILE A 284 1.70 -6.73 -4.92
C ILE A 284 1.22 -6.51 -6.36
N ALA A 285 -0.10 -6.48 -6.55
CA ALA A 285 -0.74 -6.46 -7.86
C ALA A 285 -2.11 -5.76 -7.79
N PRO A 286 -2.15 -4.41 -7.68
CA PRO A 286 -3.40 -3.67 -7.48
C PRO A 286 -4.38 -3.81 -8.66
N GLU A 287 -3.86 -4.05 -9.87
CA GLU A 287 -4.68 -4.25 -11.08
C GLU A 287 -5.26 -5.67 -11.22
N PHE A 288 -4.92 -6.58 -10.30
CA PHE A 288 -5.33 -7.99 -10.36
C PHE A 288 -6.84 -8.11 -10.60
N TYR A 289 -7.67 -7.40 -9.83
CA TYR A 289 -9.12 -7.50 -9.96
C TYR A 289 -9.71 -6.85 -11.21
N ILE A 290 -9.12 -5.75 -11.68
CA ILE A 290 -9.56 -5.11 -12.93
C ILE A 290 -9.35 -6.07 -14.09
N SER A 291 -8.24 -6.81 -14.08
CA SER A 291 -7.95 -7.80 -15.11
C SER A 291 -8.91 -8.99 -15.08
N THR A 292 -9.31 -9.46 -13.90
CA THR A 292 -10.26 -10.58 -13.78
C THR A 292 -11.69 -10.20 -14.14
N LEU A 293 -12.13 -8.98 -13.82
CA LEU A 293 -13.48 -8.49 -14.16
C LEU A 293 -13.68 -8.24 -15.65
N ARG A 294 -12.60 -8.06 -16.42
CA ARG A 294 -12.66 -7.94 -17.89
C ARG A 294 -12.77 -9.29 -18.61
N ILE A 295 -12.55 -10.40 -17.90
CA ILE A 295 -12.54 -11.76 -18.45
C ILE A 295 -13.85 -12.51 -18.13
N SER A 296 -14.67 -11.99 -17.21
CA SER A 296 -16.04 -12.45 -16.90
C SER A 296 -17.09 -11.74 -17.74
#